data_AF-A0A5R8ZY72-F1
#
_entry.id   AF-A0A5R8ZY72-F1
#
_cell.length_a   1.000
_cell.length_b   1.000
_cell.length_c   1.000
_cell.angle_alpha   90.00
_cell.angle_beta   90.00
_cell.angle_gamma   90.00
#
_symmetry.space_group_name_H-M   'P 1'
#
loop_
_entity.id
_entity.type
_entity.pdbx_description
1 polymer ?
#
loop_
_entity_poly.entity_id
_entity_poly.type
_entity_poly.pdbx_seq_one_letter_code
_entity_poly.pdbx_strand_id
1 'polypeptide(L)'
;MTNWKEHFWNKTVRDTLLGGVYLAILAAFWSLAKKGWDNYSSAASGLFEWLATPLTFSFEVPVWGIIIVYVAALVALAALSVQLGRRSFLLWRARSVLRQSRIDEERQQELARVADEVARRLGHDAPKVPAPTVTQSPPPSEDNSGRLRLVLSPFTVNLVTFAIFDFLKRIGRPATAAEISDKRKLDREEVLEVLYRLELDGLVEWDTDRYKRKLYALTPKGVAAAK
;
A
#
# COMPACT_ATOMS: atom_id res chain seq x y z
N MET A 1 6.13 25.11 63.55
CA MET A 1 5.72 23.92 62.77
C MET A 1 5.09 24.41 61.48
N THR A 2 5.90 24.62 60.46
CA THR A 2 5.45 25.09 59.14
C THR A 2 4.64 23.98 58.44
N ASN A 3 3.53 24.36 57.81
CA ASN A 3 2.45 23.50 57.33
C ASN A 3 2.92 22.41 56.34
N TRP A 4 3.22 21.22 56.84
CA TRP A 4 3.50 20.04 56.02
C TRP A 4 2.37 19.73 55.02
N LYS A 5 1.12 20.01 55.38
CA LYS A 5 -0.05 19.82 54.50
C LYS A 5 -0.03 20.74 53.28
N GLU A 6 0.52 21.94 53.40
CA GLU A 6 0.59 22.94 52.33
C GLU A 6 1.65 22.58 51.28
N HIS A 7 2.70 21.88 51.71
CA HIS A 7 3.77 21.42 50.81
C HIS A 7 3.35 20.22 49.94
N PHE A 8 2.60 19.26 50.50
CA PHE A 8 2.09 18.12 49.72
C PHE A 8 0.98 18.52 48.76
N TRP A 9 0.06 19.41 49.18
CA TRP A 9 -1.01 19.89 48.31
C TRP A 9 -0.46 20.59 47.07
N ASN A 10 0.56 21.45 47.23
CA ASN A 10 1.20 22.12 46.11
C ASN A 10 1.94 21.16 45.16
N LYS A 11 2.48 20.05 45.66
CA LYS A 11 3.18 19.06 44.81
C LYS A 11 2.19 18.26 43.96
N THR A 12 1.13 17.72 44.55
CA THR A 12 0.14 16.91 43.82
C THR A 12 -0.64 17.75 42.82
N VAL A 13 -1.04 18.97 43.18
CA VAL A 13 -1.73 19.88 42.25
C VAL A 13 -0.82 20.27 41.08
N ARG A 14 0.47 20.55 41.33
CA ARG A 14 1.44 20.87 40.27
C ARG A 14 1.68 19.71 39.31
N ASP A 15 1.85 18.49 39.83
CA ASP A 15 2.11 17.30 39.01
C ASP A 15 0.88 16.93 38.17
N THR A 16 -0.33 17.11 38.71
CA THR A 16 -1.59 16.87 37.99
C THR A 16 -1.84 17.94 36.91
N LEU A 17 -1.53 19.21 37.21
CA LEU A 17 -1.58 20.30 36.22
C LEU A 17 -0.57 20.09 35.09
N LEU A 18 0.65 19.67 35.40
CA LEU A 18 1.68 19.36 34.39
C LEU A 18 1.28 18.17 33.51
N GLY A 19 0.69 17.12 34.09
CA GLY A 19 0.15 15.98 33.34
C GLY A 19 -1.01 16.37 32.41
N GLY A 20 -1.91 17.23 32.87
CA GLY A 20 -3.02 17.75 32.07
C GLY A 20 -2.55 18.64 30.90
N VAL A 21 -1.57 19.51 31.15
CA VAL A 21 -0.96 20.35 30.12
C VAL A 21 -0.25 19.50 29.06
N TYR A 22 0.48 18.45 29.47
CA TYR A 22 1.14 17.54 28.52
C TYR A 22 0.15 16.82 27.60
N LEU A 23 -0.95 16.32 28.15
CA LEU A 23 -2.02 15.68 27.37
C LEU A 23 -2.73 16.66 26.43
N ALA A 24 -2.97 17.91 26.86
CA ALA A 24 -3.54 18.95 26.02
C ALA A 24 -2.63 19.33 24.85
N ILE A 25 -1.32 19.42 25.08
CA ILE A 25 -0.32 19.66 24.04
C ILE A 25 -0.33 18.51 23.04
N LEU A 26 -0.28 17.25 23.51
CA LEU A 26 -0.30 16.07 22.63
C LEU A 26 -1.57 16.02 21.77
N ALA A 27 -2.73 16.33 22.35
CA ALA A 27 -4.01 16.39 21.64
C ALA A 27 -4.05 17.54 20.61
N ALA A 28 -3.48 18.70 20.94
CA ALA A 28 -3.34 19.82 20.02
C ALA A 28 -2.43 19.46 18.83
N PHE A 29 -1.30 18.79 19.07
CA PHE A 29 -0.40 18.29 18.01
C PHE A 29 -1.08 17.22 17.14
N TRP A 30 -1.86 16.31 17.72
CA TRP A 30 -2.64 15.33 16.98
C TRP A 30 -3.70 16.00 16.08
N SER A 31 -4.39 17.02 16.60
CA SER A 31 -5.37 17.80 15.85
C SER A 31 -4.72 18.64 14.74
N LEU A 32 -3.57 19.27 15.01
CA LEU A 32 -2.80 20.03 14.02
C LEU A 32 -2.21 19.12 12.94
N ALA A 33 -1.72 17.92 13.29
CA ALA A 33 -1.22 16.96 12.33
C ALA A 33 -2.34 16.47 11.40
N LYS A 34 -3.52 16.20 11.97
CA LYS A 34 -4.71 15.80 11.21
C LYS A 34 -5.19 16.93 10.28
N LYS A 35 -5.35 18.16 10.79
CA LYS A 35 -5.70 19.34 9.98
C LYS A 35 -4.62 19.73 8.97
N GLY A 36 -3.36 19.49 9.30
CA GLY A 36 -2.23 19.72 8.41
C GLY A 36 -2.33 18.81 7.19
N TRP A 37 -2.60 17.53 7.40
CA TRP A 37 -2.74 16.57 6.30
C TRP A 37 -3.84 16.95 5.31
N ASP A 38 -4.89 17.61 5.80
CA ASP A 38 -5.98 18.12 4.97
C ASP A 38 -5.66 19.47 4.27
N ASN A 39 -4.71 20.26 4.80
CA ASN A 39 -4.36 21.60 4.31
C ASN A 39 -3.01 21.68 3.56
N TYR A 40 -2.16 20.65 3.58
CA TYR A 40 -0.80 20.67 3.02
C TYR A 40 -0.72 20.51 1.49
N SER A 41 -1.76 20.86 0.73
CA SER A 41 -1.61 21.04 -0.73
C SER A 41 -1.02 22.40 -1.12
N SER A 42 -0.99 23.42 -0.23
CA SER A 42 -0.39 24.73 -0.59
C SER A 42 0.37 25.50 0.51
N ALA A 43 0.28 25.16 1.80
CA ALA A 43 0.85 26.00 2.89
C ALA A 43 2.30 25.68 3.34
N ALA A 44 2.94 24.62 2.81
CA ALA A 44 4.25 24.16 3.29
C ALA A 44 5.42 25.13 3.02
N SER A 45 5.26 26.10 2.11
CA SER A 45 6.33 27.02 1.70
C SER A 45 6.60 28.15 2.72
N GLY A 46 5.60 28.61 3.47
CA GLY A 46 5.74 29.74 4.40
C GLY A 46 6.26 29.36 5.79
N LEU A 47 6.07 28.09 6.18
CA LEU A 47 6.43 27.61 7.52
C LEU A 47 7.96 27.42 7.69
N PHE A 48 8.67 27.14 6.60
CA PHE A 48 10.12 26.94 6.61
C PHE A 48 10.92 28.26 6.71
N GLU A 49 10.43 29.36 6.13
CA GLU A 49 11.07 30.68 6.29
C GLU A 49 10.95 31.22 7.72
N TRP A 50 9.81 30.97 8.38
CA TRP A 50 9.61 31.39 9.77
C TRP A 50 10.49 30.60 10.77
N LEU A 51 10.68 29.30 10.53
CA LEU A 51 11.58 28.43 11.32
C LEU A 51 13.08 28.75 11.16
N ALA A 52 13.48 29.41 10.06
CA ALA A 52 14.86 29.76 9.79
C ALA A 52 15.31 31.09 10.42
N THR A 53 14.42 31.81 11.12
CA THR A 53 14.78 33.05 11.82
C THR A 53 15.31 32.68 13.22
N PRO A 54 16.64 32.76 13.47
CA PRO A 54 17.18 32.32 14.76
C PRO A 54 16.80 33.33 15.84
N LEU A 55 15.91 32.93 16.75
CA LEU A 55 15.67 33.61 18.01
C LEU A 55 16.95 33.55 18.85
N THR A 56 17.80 34.56 18.69
CA THR A 56 18.93 34.88 19.57
C THR A 56 18.36 35.46 20.87
N PHE A 57 17.92 34.59 21.78
CA PHE A 57 17.59 35.00 23.14
C PHE A 57 18.50 34.27 24.13
N SER A 58 19.33 35.04 24.84
CA SER A 58 20.27 34.62 25.88
C SER A 58 19.56 34.19 27.17
N PHE A 59 18.78 33.11 27.12
CA PHE A 59 18.22 32.47 28.29
C PHE A 59 18.47 30.97 28.22
N GLU A 60 18.76 30.35 29.37
CA GLU A 60 18.89 28.90 29.56
C GLU A 60 17.72 28.18 28.89
N VAL A 61 17.90 27.76 27.64
CA VAL A 61 16.90 26.98 26.93
C VAL A 61 16.84 25.63 27.66
N PRO A 62 15.72 25.29 28.32
CA PRO A 62 15.62 24.00 28.99
C PRO A 62 15.85 22.93 27.93
N VAL A 63 16.74 21.98 28.22
CA VAL A 63 17.19 20.91 27.30
C VAL A 63 16.03 20.28 26.50
N TRP A 64 14.83 20.23 27.08
CA TRP A 64 13.57 19.82 26.46
C TRP A 64 13.20 20.56 25.17
N GLY A 65 13.46 21.87 25.06
CA GLY A 65 13.18 22.66 23.86
C GLY A 65 14.04 22.23 22.67
N ILE A 66 15.32 21.94 22.92
CA ILE A 66 16.25 21.43 21.90
C ILE A 66 15.80 20.03 21.44
N ILE A 67 15.36 19.17 22.36
CA ILE A 67 14.85 17.83 22.02
C ILE A 67 13.62 17.93 21.12
N ILE A 68 12.67 18.82 21.43
CA ILE A 68 11.45 19.00 20.61
C ILE A 68 11.81 19.48 19.19
N VAL A 69 12.71 20.46 19.07
CA VAL A 69 13.17 20.95 17.76
C VAL A 69 13.90 19.85 16.99
N TYR A 70 14.73 19.06 17.65
CA TYR A 70 15.47 17.96 17.03
C TYR A 70 14.53 16.85 16.54
N VAL A 71 13.54 16.46 17.34
CA VAL A 71 12.53 15.46 16.96
C VAL A 71 11.68 15.98 15.80
N ALA A 72 11.26 17.25 15.83
CA ALA A 72 10.52 17.86 14.73
C ALA A 72 11.34 17.89 13.43
N ALA A 73 12.64 18.21 13.50
CA ALA A 73 13.54 18.20 12.36
C ALA A 73 13.73 16.79 11.78
N LEU A 74 13.87 15.76 12.62
CA LEU A 74 13.97 14.36 12.18
C LEU A 74 12.67 13.87 11.51
N VAL A 75 11.51 14.23 12.07
CA VAL A 75 10.20 13.89 11.49
C VAL A 75 10.01 14.60 10.14
N ALA A 76 10.43 15.88 10.03
CA ALA A 76 10.39 16.62 8.78
C ALA A 76 11.30 15.99 7.70
N LEU A 77 12.53 15.59 8.06
CA LEU A 77 13.47 14.91 7.16
C LEU A 77 12.94 13.54 6.71
N ALA A 78 12.32 12.78 7.60
CA ALA A 78 11.67 11.51 7.26
C ALA A 78 10.47 11.71 6.33
N ALA A 79 9.65 12.75 6.55
CA ALA A 79 8.53 13.06 5.67
C ALA A 79 9.00 13.47 4.26
N LEU A 80 10.08 14.26 4.17
CA LEU A 80 10.70 14.65 2.90
C LEU A 80 11.27 13.46 2.13
N SER A 81 11.94 12.52 2.79
CA SER A 81 12.49 11.32 2.14
C SER A 81 11.38 10.42 1.59
N VAL A 82 10.26 10.27 2.31
CA VAL A 82 9.08 9.53 1.86
C VAL A 82 8.43 10.21 0.65
N GLN A 83 8.32 11.55 0.65
CA GLN A 83 7.77 12.28 -0.51
C GLN A 83 8.65 12.15 -1.76
N LEU A 84 9.97 12.23 -1.62
CA LEU A 84 10.91 12.02 -2.72
C LEU A 84 10.84 10.60 -3.28
N GLY A 85 10.74 9.59 -2.39
CA GLY A 85 10.51 8.20 -2.80
C GLY A 85 9.20 8.02 -3.58
N ARG A 86 8.12 8.66 -3.13
CA ARG A 86 6.81 8.60 -3.80
C ARG A 86 6.82 9.26 -5.18
N ARG A 87 7.48 10.42 -5.33
CA ARG A 87 7.63 11.09 -6.64
C ARG A 87 8.44 10.24 -7.62
N SER A 88 9.56 9.67 -7.17
CA SER A 88 10.38 8.78 -8.00
C SER A 88 9.61 7.52 -8.40
N PHE A 89 8.81 6.94 -7.49
CA PHE A 89 7.97 5.79 -7.78
C PHE A 89 6.85 6.11 -8.79
N LEU A 90 6.20 7.27 -8.67
CA LEU A 90 5.18 7.72 -9.63
C LEU A 90 5.77 7.95 -11.02
N LEU A 91 6.95 8.57 -11.11
CA LEU A 91 7.67 8.74 -12.38
C LEU A 91 8.07 7.39 -12.99
N TRP A 92 8.55 6.46 -12.16
CA TRP A 92 8.87 5.10 -12.59
C TRP A 92 7.63 4.35 -13.10
N ARG A 93 6.51 4.43 -12.37
CA ARG A 93 5.20 3.88 -12.79
C ARG A 93 4.74 4.50 -14.10
N ALA A 94 4.77 5.82 -14.24
CA ALA A 94 4.37 6.50 -15.47
C ALA A 94 5.23 6.07 -16.66
N ARG A 95 6.56 5.96 -16.48
CA ARG A 95 7.47 5.47 -17.52
C ARG A 95 7.22 4.00 -17.87
N SER A 96 6.88 3.17 -16.89
CA SER A 96 6.53 1.76 -17.10
C SER A 96 5.23 1.63 -17.89
N VAL A 97 4.21 2.41 -17.57
CA VAL A 97 2.92 2.43 -18.28
C VAL A 97 3.08 2.89 -19.73
N LEU A 98 3.86 3.95 -19.97
CA LEU A 98 4.15 4.42 -21.33
C LEU A 98 4.88 3.35 -22.16
N ARG A 99 5.84 2.62 -21.56
CA ARG A 99 6.54 1.53 -22.24
C ARG A 99 5.62 0.36 -22.57
N GLN A 100 4.69 0.04 -21.68
CA GLN A 100 3.73 -1.05 -21.86
C GLN A 100 2.72 -0.75 -22.95
N SER A 101 2.23 0.49 -23.04
CA SER A 101 1.32 0.91 -24.12
C SER A 101 1.89 0.67 -25.52
N ARG A 102 3.20 0.95 -25.70
CA ARG A 102 3.89 0.72 -26.97
C ARG A 102 4.03 -0.77 -27.32
N ILE A 103 4.21 -1.62 -26.33
CA ILE A 103 4.33 -3.08 -26.51
C ILE A 103 2.96 -3.68 -26.86
N ASP A 104 1.88 -3.14 -26.29
CA ASP A 104 0.53 -3.59 -26.59
C ASP A 104 0.09 -3.16 -28.01
N GLU A 105 0.53 -2.00 -28.49
CA GLU A 105 0.34 -1.59 -29.90
C GLU A 105 1.07 -2.53 -30.88
N GLU A 106 2.33 -2.88 -30.61
CA GLU A 106 3.10 -3.82 -31.43
C GLU A 106 2.45 -5.23 -31.44
N ARG A 107 2.00 -5.72 -30.27
CA ARG A 107 1.29 -7.01 -30.18
C ARG A 107 -0.07 -7.01 -30.86
N GLN A 108 -0.83 -5.91 -30.77
CA GLN A 108 -2.12 -5.80 -31.47
C GLN A 108 -1.92 -5.78 -32.99
N GLN A 109 -0.87 -5.11 -33.49
CA GLN A 109 -0.52 -5.14 -34.91
C GLN A 109 -0.10 -6.54 -35.37
N GLU A 110 0.66 -7.26 -34.54
CA GLU A 110 1.08 -8.64 -34.86
C GLU A 110 -0.11 -9.62 -34.82
N LEU A 111 -1.02 -9.48 -33.86
CA LEU A 111 -2.26 -10.25 -33.81
C LEU A 111 -3.19 -9.95 -35.01
N ALA A 112 -3.32 -8.69 -35.40
CA ALA A 112 -4.08 -8.30 -36.59
C ALA A 112 -3.47 -8.91 -37.86
N ARG A 113 -2.13 -8.91 -37.98
CA ARG A 113 -1.42 -9.52 -39.11
C ARG A 113 -1.58 -11.03 -39.15
N VAL A 114 -1.50 -11.71 -38.00
CA VAL A 114 -1.71 -13.16 -37.91
C VAL A 114 -3.17 -13.51 -38.22
N ALA A 115 -4.14 -12.72 -37.75
CA ALA A 115 -5.55 -12.92 -38.08
C ALA A 115 -5.82 -12.79 -39.59
N ASP A 116 -5.22 -11.78 -40.24
CA ASP A 116 -5.30 -11.58 -41.69
C ASP A 116 -4.64 -12.74 -42.47
N GLU A 117 -3.48 -13.20 -42.01
CA GLU A 117 -2.74 -14.32 -42.60
C GLU A 117 -3.54 -15.65 -42.45
N VAL A 118 -4.17 -15.87 -41.30
CA VAL A 118 -5.04 -17.02 -41.03
C VAL A 118 -6.31 -16.96 -41.89
N ALA A 119 -6.94 -15.80 -42.01
CA ALA A 119 -8.10 -15.59 -42.87
C ALA A 119 -7.79 -15.88 -44.35
N ARG A 120 -6.63 -15.43 -44.84
CA ARG A 120 -6.16 -15.74 -46.20
C ARG A 120 -5.90 -17.23 -46.41
N ARG A 121 -5.30 -17.93 -45.43
CA ARG A 121 -4.98 -19.36 -45.55
C ARG A 121 -6.19 -20.27 -45.48
N LEU A 122 -7.25 -19.85 -44.80
CA LEU A 122 -8.47 -20.64 -44.66
C LEU A 122 -9.38 -20.58 -45.89
N GLY A 123 -9.09 -19.76 -46.91
CA GLY A 123 -9.85 -19.70 -48.17
C GLY A 123 -11.34 -19.40 -47.99
N HIS A 124 -11.74 -18.97 -46.80
CA HIS A 124 -13.11 -18.67 -46.46
C HIS A 124 -13.34 -17.19 -46.72
N ASP A 125 -14.28 -16.89 -47.61
CA ASP A 125 -15.06 -15.65 -47.53
C ASP A 125 -15.45 -15.47 -46.07
N ALA A 126 -14.88 -14.44 -45.45
CA ALA A 126 -15.04 -14.17 -44.04
C ALA A 126 -16.55 -14.22 -43.72
N PRO A 127 -17.01 -15.01 -42.75
CA PRO A 127 -18.35 -14.81 -42.23
C PRO A 127 -18.41 -13.35 -41.80
N LYS A 128 -19.25 -12.55 -42.47
CA LYS A 128 -19.53 -11.17 -42.08
C LYS A 128 -19.82 -11.21 -40.59
N VAL A 129 -18.85 -10.79 -39.78
CA VAL A 129 -19.06 -10.58 -38.36
C VAL A 129 -20.17 -9.53 -38.32
N PRO A 130 -21.39 -9.87 -37.83
CA PRO A 130 -22.44 -8.88 -37.76
C PRO A 130 -21.90 -7.74 -36.91
N ALA A 131 -21.99 -6.53 -37.44
CA ALA A 131 -21.64 -5.31 -36.71
C ALA A 131 -22.32 -5.39 -35.32
N PRO A 132 -21.62 -4.99 -34.25
CA PRO A 132 -22.15 -5.10 -32.90
C PRO A 132 -23.52 -4.41 -32.86
N THR A 133 -24.58 -5.20 -32.73
CA THR A 133 -25.91 -4.68 -32.42
C THR A 133 -25.72 -3.92 -31.12
N VAL A 134 -25.94 -2.61 -31.18
CA VAL A 134 -26.02 -1.75 -30.00
C VAL A 134 -27.24 -2.22 -29.22
N THR A 135 -27.05 -3.24 -28.39
CA THR A 135 -28.01 -3.64 -27.39
C THR A 135 -28.04 -2.50 -26.38
N GLN A 136 -28.97 -1.56 -26.58
CA GLN A 136 -29.32 -0.59 -25.55
C GLN A 136 -29.60 -1.38 -24.28
N SER A 137 -28.74 -1.19 -23.30
CA SER A 137 -28.89 -1.80 -21.98
C SER A 137 -30.20 -1.26 -21.39
N PRO A 138 -31.10 -2.11 -20.86
CA PRO A 138 -32.27 -1.63 -20.16
C PRO A 138 -31.86 -0.76 -18.97
N PRO A 139 -32.69 0.23 -18.56
CA PRO A 139 -32.34 1.15 -17.49
C PRO A 139 -32.03 0.40 -16.19
N PRO A 140 -31.12 0.95 -15.35
CA PRO A 140 -30.62 0.25 -14.19
C PRO A 140 -31.77 0.05 -13.20
N SER A 141 -32.20 -1.20 -13.03
CA SER A 141 -32.99 -1.61 -11.87
C SER A 141 -32.13 -1.44 -10.62
N GLU A 142 -32.53 -0.51 -9.77
CA GLU A 142 -32.14 -0.44 -8.37
C GLU A 142 -32.43 -1.80 -7.72
N ASP A 143 -31.41 -2.63 -7.48
CA ASP A 143 -31.37 -3.68 -6.43
C ASP A 143 -30.24 -4.71 -6.68
N ASN A 144 -28.98 -4.27 -6.67
CA ASN A 144 -27.84 -5.21 -6.57
C ASN A 144 -26.60 -4.57 -5.94
N SER A 145 -26.75 -3.99 -4.74
CA SER A 145 -25.67 -3.48 -3.89
C SER A 145 -24.90 -4.58 -3.14
N GLY A 146 -24.66 -5.74 -3.76
CA GLY A 146 -24.01 -6.88 -3.08
C GLY A 146 -22.99 -7.68 -3.89
N ARG A 147 -22.88 -7.46 -5.20
CA ARG A 147 -21.91 -8.18 -6.04
C ARG A 147 -20.69 -7.31 -6.30
N LEU A 148 -19.70 -7.45 -5.40
CA LEU A 148 -18.30 -7.07 -5.61
C LEU A 148 -17.86 -7.49 -7.01
N ARG A 149 -17.86 -6.54 -7.94
CA ARG A 149 -17.05 -6.58 -9.15
C ARG A 149 -15.59 -6.44 -8.73
N LEU A 150 -14.99 -7.55 -8.30
CA LEU A 150 -13.54 -7.73 -8.35
C LEU A 150 -13.16 -7.94 -9.81
N VAL A 151 -13.06 -6.82 -10.52
CA VAL A 151 -12.52 -6.79 -11.88
C VAL A 151 -11.03 -7.11 -11.76
N LEU A 152 -10.66 -8.24 -12.35
CA LEU A 152 -9.31 -8.76 -12.54
C LEU A 152 -8.37 -7.66 -13.05
N SER A 153 -7.38 -7.30 -12.23
CA SER A 153 -6.21 -6.53 -12.69
C SER A 153 -5.15 -7.50 -13.19
N PRO A 154 -4.56 -7.29 -14.38
CA PRO A 154 -3.44 -8.11 -14.84
C PRO A 154 -2.22 -7.87 -13.93
N PHE A 155 -1.78 -8.91 -13.23
CA PHE A 155 -0.49 -9.07 -12.54
C PHE A 155 0.25 -7.79 -12.11
N THR A 156 -0.24 -7.10 -11.09
CA THR A 156 0.69 -6.39 -10.20
C THR A 156 1.37 -7.43 -9.32
N VAL A 157 2.48 -7.98 -9.82
CA VAL A 157 3.36 -8.84 -9.02
C VAL A 157 3.91 -7.98 -7.89
N ASN A 158 3.26 -8.06 -6.73
CA ASN A 158 3.80 -7.49 -5.49
C ASN A 158 5.07 -8.30 -5.14
N LEU A 159 6.09 -7.64 -4.58
CA LEU A 159 7.33 -8.27 -4.14
C LEU A 159 7.05 -9.49 -3.23
N VAL A 160 6.01 -9.37 -2.42
CA VAL A 160 5.49 -10.41 -1.53
C VAL A 160 4.93 -11.61 -2.30
N THR A 161 4.12 -11.36 -3.34
CA THR A 161 3.60 -12.41 -4.23
C THR A 161 4.73 -13.20 -4.88
N PHE A 162 5.76 -12.51 -5.37
CA PHE A 162 6.95 -13.16 -5.93
C PHE A 162 7.70 -13.98 -4.88
N ALA A 163 7.90 -13.43 -3.67
CA ALA A 163 8.61 -14.12 -2.59
C ALA A 163 7.90 -15.42 -2.15
N ILE A 164 6.57 -15.42 -2.12
CA ILE A 164 5.73 -16.59 -1.82
C ILE A 164 5.80 -17.61 -2.96
N PHE A 165 5.68 -17.16 -4.21
CA PHE A 165 5.79 -18.03 -5.38
C PHE A 165 7.15 -18.73 -5.48
N ASP A 166 8.24 -17.97 -5.36
CA ASP A 166 9.60 -18.52 -5.36
C ASP A 166 9.80 -19.48 -4.18
N PHE A 167 9.15 -19.25 -3.04
CA PHE A 167 9.25 -20.13 -1.88
C PHE A 167 8.59 -21.48 -2.15
N LEU A 168 7.32 -21.45 -2.56
CA LEU A 168 6.54 -22.67 -2.84
C LEU A 168 7.16 -23.46 -4.00
N LYS A 169 7.70 -22.78 -5.00
CA LYS A 169 8.44 -23.40 -6.12
C LYS A 169 9.71 -24.10 -5.64
N ARG A 170 10.52 -23.46 -4.79
CA ARG A 170 11.78 -24.03 -4.29
C ARG A 170 11.57 -25.19 -3.32
N ILE A 171 10.56 -25.10 -2.46
CA ILE A 171 10.35 -26.13 -1.44
C ILE A 171 9.72 -27.40 -2.03
N GLY A 172 8.98 -27.28 -3.14
CA GLY A 172 8.42 -28.42 -3.89
C GLY A 172 7.41 -29.26 -3.11
N ARG A 173 6.96 -28.78 -1.94
CA ARG A 173 5.99 -29.45 -1.07
C ARG A 173 4.97 -28.43 -0.52
N PRO A 174 3.79 -28.89 -0.07
CA PRO A 174 2.85 -28.02 0.62
C PRO A 174 3.46 -27.38 1.88
N ALA A 175 3.14 -26.11 2.13
CA ALA A 175 3.66 -25.34 3.27
C ALA A 175 2.54 -24.53 3.93
N THR A 176 2.66 -24.32 5.25
CA THR A 176 1.70 -23.46 5.97
C THR A 176 2.02 -21.98 5.77
N ALA A 177 1.02 -21.10 5.92
CA ALA A 177 1.26 -19.65 5.90
C ALA A 177 2.26 -19.19 6.97
N ALA A 178 2.29 -19.86 8.14
CA ALA A 178 3.26 -19.60 9.20
C ALA A 178 4.69 -19.95 8.75
N GLU A 179 4.88 -21.11 8.12
CA GLU A 179 6.19 -21.51 7.58
C GLU A 179 6.70 -20.53 6.52
N ILE A 180 5.82 -20.05 5.63
CA ILE A 180 6.17 -19.07 4.60
C ILE A 180 6.56 -17.74 5.23
N SER A 181 5.76 -17.24 6.18
CA SER A 181 6.00 -16.00 6.92
C SER A 181 7.34 -16.05 7.66
N ASP A 182 7.61 -17.11 8.43
CA ASP A 182 8.85 -17.27 9.19
C ASP A 182 10.09 -17.33 8.27
N LYS A 183 10.02 -18.10 7.19
CA LYS A 183 11.16 -18.29 6.28
C LYS A 183 11.44 -17.07 5.42
N ARG A 184 10.43 -16.29 5.07
CA ARG A 184 10.57 -15.08 4.24
C ARG A 184 10.65 -13.79 5.05
N LYS A 185 10.49 -13.86 6.39
CA LYS A 185 10.39 -12.69 7.28
C LYS A 185 9.30 -11.71 6.81
N LEU A 186 8.17 -12.26 6.38
CA LEU A 186 7.01 -11.50 5.90
C LEU A 186 5.95 -11.46 6.99
N ASP A 187 5.15 -10.39 6.99
CA ASP A 187 3.99 -10.31 7.88
C ASP A 187 2.99 -11.44 7.55
N ARG A 188 2.46 -12.07 8.59
CA ARG A 188 1.61 -13.25 8.44
C ARG A 188 0.25 -12.92 7.84
N GLU A 189 -0.31 -11.76 8.15
CA GLU A 189 -1.60 -11.33 7.59
C GLU A 189 -1.43 -11.02 6.11
N GLU A 190 -0.35 -10.35 5.73
CA GLU A 190 -0.03 -10.08 4.33
C GLU A 190 0.18 -11.37 3.52
N VAL A 191 0.87 -12.37 4.09
CA VAL A 191 1.02 -13.69 3.46
C VAL A 191 -0.33 -14.37 3.25
N LEU A 192 -1.23 -14.32 4.24
CA LEU A 192 -2.57 -14.91 4.11
C LEU A 192 -3.41 -14.21 3.05
N GLU A 193 -3.38 -12.89 2.99
CA GLU A 193 -4.10 -12.11 1.99
C GLU A 193 -3.61 -12.46 0.58
N VAL A 194 -2.30 -12.54 0.38
CA VAL A 194 -1.71 -12.90 -0.92
C VAL A 194 -2.05 -14.34 -1.28
N LEU A 195 -1.94 -15.29 -0.36
CA LEU A 195 -2.31 -16.69 -0.62
C LEU A 195 -3.79 -16.82 -1.01
N TYR A 196 -4.67 -16.07 -0.37
CA TYR A 196 -6.09 -16.05 -0.73
C TYR A 196 -6.32 -15.51 -2.16
N ARG A 197 -5.62 -14.45 -2.56
CA ARG A 197 -5.69 -13.95 -3.95
C ARG A 197 -5.17 -14.98 -4.95
N LEU A 198 -4.06 -15.66 -4.64
CA LEU A 198 -3.49 -16.70 -5.49
C LEU A 198 -4.39 -17.95 -5.60
N GLU A 199 -5.14 -18.25 -4.55
CA GLU A 199 -6.19 -19.27 -4.55
C GLU A 199 -7.33 -18.88 -5.52
N LEU A 200 -7.82 -17.64 -5.43
CA LEU A 200 -8.87 -17.13 -6.34
C LEU A 200 -8.43 -17.16 -7.81
N ASP A 201 -7.15 -16.92 -8.09
CA ASP A 201 -6.57 -16.97 -9.44
C ASP A 201 -6.30 -18.42 -9.93
N GLY A 202 -6.50 -19.42 -9.08
CA GLY A 202 -6.23 -20.84 -9.35
C GLY A 202 -4.74 -21.17 -9.48
N LEU A 203 -3.88 -20.34 -8.90
CA LEU A 203 -2.41 -20.48 -8.94
C LEU A 203 -1.88 -21.28 -7.74
N VAL A 204 -2.59 -21.23 -6.63
CA VAL A 204 -2.31 -21.98 -5.41
C VAL A 204 -3.55 -22.79 -5.04
N GLU A 205 -3.34 -24.02 -4.59
CA GLU A 205 -4.36 -24.82 -3.94
C GLU A 205 -3.97 -25.07 -2.49
N TRP A 206 -4.93 -25.45 -1.66
CA TRP A 206 -4.66 -25.83 -0.28
C TRP A 206 -5.38 -27.10 0.13
N ASP A 207 -4.75 -27.81 1.06
CA ASP A 207 -5.33 -28.95 1.77
C ASP A 207 -5.22 -28.72 3.28
N THR A 208 -5.81 -29.59 4.07
CA THR A 208 -5.82 -29.50 5.53
C THR A 208 -4.99 -30.62 6.13
N ASP A 209 -4.05 -30.27 7.01
CA ASP A 209 -3.27 -31.28 7.73
C ASP A 209 -4.06 -31.94 8.88
N ARG A 210 -3.44 -32.94 9.53
CA ARG A 210 -4.00 -33.62 10.72
C ARG A 210 -4.33 -32.70 11.90
N TYR A 211 -3.81 -31.47 11.89
CA TYR A 211 -4.02 -30.43 12.89
C TYR A 211 -5.01 -29.35 12.41
N LYS A 212 -5.73 -29.59 11.30
CA LYS A 212 -6.67 -28.65 10.66
C LYS A 212 -6.01 -27.34 10.21
N ARG A 213 -4.71 -27.37 9.87
CA ARG A 213 -3.98 -26.23 9.31
C ARG A 213 -4.02 -26.30 7.79
N LYS A 214 -4.23 -25.15 7.15
CA LYS A 214 -4.14 -25.03 5.69
C LYS A 214 -2.68 -25.16 5.23
N LEU A 215 -2.44 -26.13 4.35
CA LEU A 215 -1.19 -26.37 3.64
C LEU A 215 -1.37 -25.93 2.19
N TYR A 216 -0.59 -24.95 1.75
CA TYR A 216 -0.68 -24.36 0.42
C TYR A 216 0.37 -24.94 -0.51
N ALA A 217 0.00 -25.26 -1.75
CA ALA A 217 0.88 -25.76 -2.80
C ALA A 217 0.60 -25.05 -4.13
N LEU A 218 1.58 -25.00 -5.03
CA LEU A 218 1.38 -24.46 -6.37
C LEU A 218 0.62 -25.46 -7.24
N THR A 219 -0.42 -24.98 -7.93
CA THR A 219 -1.08 -25.77 -8.99
C THR A 219 -0.17 -25.88 -10.20
N PRO A 220 -0.43 -26.78 -11.17
CA PRO A 220 0.31 -26.81 -12.44
C PRO A 220 0.30 -25.46 -13.17
N LYS A 221 -0.81 -24.71 -13.08
CA LYS A 221 -0.94 -23.35 -13.60
C LYS A 221 -0.03 -22.38 -12.85
N GLY A 222 0.04 -22.48 -11.52
CA GLY A 222 0.99 -21.72 -10.70
C GLY A 222 2.45 -22.02 -11.04
N VAL A 223 2.82 -23.30 -11.20
CA VAL A 223 4.18 -23.70 -11.57
C VAL A 223 4.56 -23.14 -12.95
N ALA A 224 3.63 -23.15 -13.92
CA ALA A 224 3.85 -22.54 -15.23
C ALA A 224 4.00 -21.02 -15.16
N ALA A 225 3.19 -20.34 -14.34
CA ALA A 225 3.29 -18.90 -14.11
C ALA A 225 4.58 -18.48 -13.37
N ALA A 226 5.20 -19.41 -12.66
CA ALA A 226 6.46 -19.20 -11.93
C ALA A 226 7.71 -19.52 -12.76
N LYS A 227 7.57 -20.00 -14.01
CA LYS A 227 8.67 -20.21 -14.95
C LYS A 227 8.95 -18.92 -15.71
#